data_AF-A0A0S7ER12-F1
#
_entry.id   AF-A0A0S7ER12-F1
#
_cell.length_a   1.000
_cell.length_b   1.000
_cell.length_c   1.000
_cell.angle_alpha   90.00
_cell.angle_beta   90.00
_cell.angle_gamma   90.00
#
_symmetry.space_group_name_H-M   'P 1'
#
loop_
_entity.id
_entity.type
_entity.pdbx_description
1 polymer ?
#
loop_
_entity_poly.entity_id
_entity_poly.type
_entity_poly.pdbx_seq_one_letter_code
_entity_poly.pdbx_strand_id
1 'polypeptide(L)'
;KVLAKKMTVLYKLAREQLSKQSHYDFGLRALKSVLVMAGELKRDSTNLHEDVVLMRALRDMNLPKFVFEDVPLFLGLIADLFPGLDCPRVRYPNFNDAVEYILEENK
;
A
#
# COMPACT_ATOMS: atom_id res chain seq x y z
N LYS A 1 -2.26 -8.74 18.55
CA LYS A 1 -1.06 -9.44 17.98
C LYS A 1 -1.26 -9.96 16.53
N VAL A 2 -2.49 -10.14 16.04
CA VAL A 2 -2.76 -10.70 14.69
C VAL A 2 -2.24 -9.80 13.55
N LEU A 3 -2.48 -8.49 13.61
CA LEU A 3 -2.07 -7.55 12.56
C LEU A 3 -0.55 -7.48 12.35
N ALA A 4 0.22 -7.51 13.43
CA ALA A 4 1.68 -7.59 13.38
C ALA A 4 2.16 -8.86 12.65
N LYS A 5 1.47 -10.00 12.86
CA LYS A 5 1.77 -11.24 12.14
C LYS A 5 1.43 -11.12 10.66
N LYS A 6 0.28 -10.54 10.29
CA LYS A 6 -0.09 -10.31 8.89
C LYS A 6 0.95 -9.44 8.17
N MET A 7 1.37 -8.34 8.78
CA MET A 7 2.38 -7.43 8.22
C MET A 7 3.73 -8.11 7.98
N THR A 8 4.23 -8.83 8.98
CA THR A 8 5.54 -9.52 8.88
C THR A 8 5.50 -10.69 7.91
N VAL A 9 4.40 -11.45 7.87
CA VAL A 9 4.18 -12.52 6.89
C VAL A 9 4.11 -11.96 5.48
N LEU A 10 3.39 -10.85 5.25
CA LEU A 10 3.32 -10.21 3.93
C LEU A 10 4.71 -9.87 3.40
N TYR A 11 5.54 -9.21 4.20
CA TYR A 11 6.89 -8.80 3.77
C TYR A 11 7.82 -9.99 3.57
N LYS A 12 7.66 -11.05 4.38
CA LYS A 12 8.39 -12.30 4.17
C LYS A 12 8.01 -12.93 2.82
N LEU A 13 6.71 -13.09 2.56
CA LEU A 13 6.20 -13.69 1.32
C LEU A 13 6.56 -12.84 0.09
N ALA A 14 6.41 -11.51 0.18
CA ALA A 14 6.77 -10.60 -0.91
C ALA A 14 8.27 -10.71 -1.26
N ARG A 15 9.15 -10.80 -0.26
CA ARG A 15 10.59 -11.02 -0.49
C ARG A 15 10.90 -12.37 -1.14
N GLU A 16 10.09 -13.39 -0.86
CA GLU A 16 10.30 -14.75 -1.35
C GLU A 16 9.68 -14.99 -2.74
N GLN A 17 8.59 -14.30 -3.07
CA GLN A 17 7.78 -14.57 -4.28
C GLN A 17 7.90 -13.51 -5.37
N LEU A 18 8.22 -12.25 -5.02
CA LEU A 18 8.39 -11.19 -6.02
C LEU A 18 9.77 -11.28 -6.68
N SER A 19 9.89 -10.66 -7.84
CA SER A 19 11.16 -10.59 -8.56
C SER A 19 12.25 -9.88 -7.73
N LYS A 20 13.52 -10.27 -7.94
CA LYS A 20 14.66 -9.69 -7.22
C LYS A 20 15.07 -8.36 -7.84
N GLN A 21 14.40 -7.29 -7.44
CA GLN A 21 14.77 -5.93 -7.83
C GLN A 21 15.70 -5.28 -6.80
N SER A 22 16.71 -4.55 -7.27
CA SER A 22 17.71 -3.88 -6.40
C SER A 22 17.11 -2.79 -5.51
N HIS A 23 15.99 -2.19 -5.95
CA HIS A 23 15.31 -1.09 -5.26
C HIS A 23 14.20 -1.55 -4.30
N TYR A 24 13.92 -2.85 -4.20
CA TYR A 24 12.93 -3.36 -3.26
C TYR A 24 13.49 -3.34 -1.83
N ASP A 25 12.73 -2.75 -0.91
CA ASP A 25 13.06 -2.68 0.52
C ASP A 25 11.95 -3.30 1.37
N PHE A 26 12.22 -4.49 1.90
CA PHE A 26 11.37 -5.20 2.86
C PHE A 26 11.95 -5.17 4.29
N GLY A 27 12.87 -4.24 4.57
CA GLY A 27 13.52 -4.10 5.87
C GLY A 27 12.66 -3.39 6.93
N LEU A 28 13.22 -3.26 8.14
CA LEU A 28 12.55 -2.59 9.27
C LEU A 28 12.26 -1.12 9.01
N ARG A 29 13.05 -0.45 8.16
CA ARG A 29 12.82 0.96 7.80
C ARG A 29 11.53 1.11 7.00
N ALA A 30 11.32 0.28 5.99
CA ALA A 30 10.09 0.25 5.23
C ALA A 30 8.87 -0.08 6.12
N LEU A 31 9.02 -1.04 7.04
CA LEU A 31 7.98 -1.38 8.01
C LEU A 31 7.64 -0.19 8.93
N LYS A 32 8.63 0.55 9.42
CA LYS A 32 8.41 1.77 10.21
C LYS A 32 7.60 2.80 9.42
N SER A 33 7.96 3.07 8.17
CA SER A 33 7.25 4.04 7.33
C SER A 33 5.78 3.66 7.11
N VAL A 34 5.50 2.37 6.91
CA VAL A 34 4.11 1.87 6.84
C VAL A 34 3.35 2.15 8.13
N LEU A 35 3.95 1.92 9.30
CA LEU A 35 3.29 2.18 10.58
C LEU A 35 3.03 3.66 10.83
N VAL A 36 3.95 4.54 10.42
CA VAL A 36 3.74 5.99 10.48
C VAL A 36 2.54 6.40 9.63
N MET A 37 2.48 5.96 8.38
CA MET A 37 1.35 6.25 7.48
C MET A 37 0.04 5.64 8.00
N ALA A 38 0.05 4.42 8.52
CA ALA A 38 -1.12 3.81 9.14
C ALA A 38 -1.63 4.64 10.33
N GLY A 39 -0.71 5.19 11.13
CA GLY A 39 -1.04 6.09 12.23
C GLY A 39 -1.69 7.39 11.76
N GLU A 40 -1.20 7.99 10.67
CA GLU A 40 -1.80 9.17 10.03
C GLU A 40 -3.22 8.86 9.54
N LEU A 41 -3.37 7.81 8.73
CA LEU A 41 -4.67 7.36 8.21
C LEU A 41 -5.69 7.09 9.33
N LYS A 42 -5.26 6.52 10.45
CA LYS A 42 -6.16 6.26 11.59
C LYS A 42 -6.61 7.55 12.29
N ARG A 43 -5.75 8.57 12.35
CA ARG A 43 -6.11 9.88 12.94
C ARG A 43 -7.07 10.65 12.04
N ASP A 44 -6.83 10.61 10.73
CA ASP A 44 -7.69 11.28 9.74
C ASP A 44 -9.05 10.57 9.58
N SER A 45 -9.11 9.28 9.91
CA SER A 45 -10.31 8.46 9.81
C SER A 45 -10.48 7.58 11.05
N THR A 46 -10.90 8.18 12.15
CA THR A 46 -11.04 7.49 13.45
C THR A 46 -12.01 6.32 13.43
N ASN A 47 -13.03 6.35 12.56
CA ASN A 47 -14.05 5.30 12.43
C ASN A 47 -13.60 4.08 11.61
N LEU A 48 -12.49 4.18 10.86
CA LEU A 48 -11.99 3.09 10.02
C LEU A 48 -11.36 1.99 10.89
N HIS A 49 -11.67 0.73 10.59
CA HIS A 49 -11.13 -0.41 11.33
C HIS A 49 -9.62 -0.56 11.09
N GLU A 50 -8.87 -0.97 12.12
CA GLU A 50 -7.39 -0.95 12.09
C GLU A 50 -6.80 -1.88 11.01
N ASP A 51 -7.48 -2.97 10.68
CA ASP A 51 -7.05 -3.89 9.62
C ASP A 51 -7.15 -3.27 8.22
N VAL A 52 -8.20 -2.51 7.94
CA VAL A 52 -8.37 -1.75 6.69
C VAL A 52 -7.30 -0.68 6.61
N VAL A 53 -7.04 0.04 7.71
CA VAL A 53 -5.99 1.05 7.77
C VAL A 53 -4.62 0.45 7.48
N LEU A 54 -4.29 -0.68 8.12
CA LEU A 54 -3.00 -1.34 7.93
C LEU A 54 -2.87 -1.91 6.51
N MET A 55 -3.91 -2.57 5.99
CA MET A 55 -3.91 -3.10 4.63
C MET A 55 -3.70 -2.00 3.60
N ARG A 56 -4.41 -0.87 3.78
CA ARG A 56 -4.27 0.30 2.93
C ARG A 56 -2.86 0.88 2.97
N ALA A 57 -2.31 1.10 4.15
CA ALA A 57 -0.95 1.62 4.30
C ALA A 57 0.08 0.69 3.65
N LEU A 58 -0.05 -0.63 3.84
CA LEU A 58 0.83 -1.63 3.22
C LEU A 58 0.74 -1.57 1.69
N ARG A 59 -0.47 -1.47 1.14
CA ARG A 59 -0.66 -1.39 -0.31
C ARG A 59 -0.09 -0.09 -0.88
N ASP A 60 -0.50 1.04 -0.35
CA ASP A 60 -0.21 2.35 -0.92
C ASP A 60 1.30 2.70 -0.80
N MET A 61 1.99 2.22 0.24
CA MET A 61 3.45 2.39 0.42
C MET A 61 4.32 1.53 -0.49
N ASN A 62 3.80 0.42 -1.02
CA ASN A 62 4.59 -0.58 -1.73
C ASN A 62 4.28 -0.64 -3.22
N LEU A 63 3.02 -0.48 -3.63
CA LEU A 63 2.63 -0.53 -5.05
C LEU A 63 3.44 0.40 -5.96
N PRO A 64 3.74 1.67 -5.60
CA PRO A 64 4.49 2.57 -6.48
C PRO A 64 5.93 2.14 -6.75
N LYS A 65 6.46 1.18 -5.98
CA LYS A 65 7.84 0.70 -6.09
C LYS A 65 7.94 -0.54 -6.96
N PHE A 66 6.84 -1.24 -7.20
CA PHE A 66 6.87 -2.52 -7.89
C PHE A 66 6.89 -2.35 -9.40
N VAL A 67 7.60 -3.27 -10.07
CA VAL A 67 7.46 -3.44 -11.52
C VAL A 67 6.07 -3.99 -11.83
N PHE A 68 5.58 -3.73 -13.04
CA PHE A 68 4.21 -4.08 -13.45
C PHE A 68 3.86 -5.56 -13.21
N GLU A 69 4.82 -6.46 -13.47
CA GLU A 69 4.66 -7.92 -13.35
C GLU A 69 4.45 -8.39 -11.90
N ASP A 70 5.02 -7.68 -10.92
CA ASP A 70 4.95 -8.03 -9.50
C ASP A 70 3.69 -7.49 -8.81
N VAL A 71 3.02 -6.50 -9.42
CA VAL A 71 1.82 -5.87 -8.84
C VAL A 71 0.69 -6.88 -8.60
N PRO A 72 0.28 -7.73 -9.56
CA PRO A 72 -0.76 -8.73 -9.34
C PRO A 72 -0.40 -9.74 -8.26
N LEU A 73 0.86 -10.17 -8.21
CA LEU A 73 1.35 -11.11 -7.19
C LEU A 73 1.23 -10.52 -5.79
N PHE A 74 1.68 -9.28 -5.60
CA PHE A 74 1.56 -8.60 -4.32
C PHE A 74 0.11 -8.37 -3.90
N LEU A 75 -0.77 -8.00 -4.83
CA LEU A 75 -2.20 -7.85 -4.55
C LEU A 75 -2.84 -9.18 -4.14
N GLY A 76 -2.43 -10.29 -4.74
CA GLY A 76 -2.83 -11.64 -4.30
C GLY A 76 -2.43 -11.92 -2.85
N LEU A 77 -1.16 -11.65 -2.50
CA LEU A 77 -0.68 -11.81 -1.12
C LEU A 77 -1.46 -10.95 -0.10
N ILE A 78 -1.85 -9.73 -0.49
CA ILE A 78 -2.71 -8.87 0.32
C ILE A 78 -4.08 -9.50 0.51
N ALA A 79 -4.72 -9.96 -0.57
CA ALA A 79 -6.05 -10.57 -0.52
C ALA A 79 -6.08 -11.82 0.38
N ASP A 80 -5.05 -12.66 0.32
CA ASP A 80 -4.92 -13.86 1.15
C ASP A 80 -4.78 -13.51 2.64
N LEU A 81 -4.05 -12.46 2.98
CA LEU A 81 -3.81 -12.04 4.37
C LEU A 81 -4.95 -11.17 4.94
N PHE A 82 -5.71 -10.49 4.09
CA PHE A 82 -6.80 -9.59 4.45
C PHE A 82 -8.09 -9.95 3.70
N PRO A 83 -8.63 -11.16 3.91
CA PRO A 83 -9.79 -11.64 3.16
C PRO A 83 -11.03 -10.79 3.44
N GLY A 84 -11.78 -10.47 2.39
CA GLY A 84 -13.04 -9.73 2.49
C GLY A 84 -12.89 -8.24 2.81
N LEU A 85 -11.66 -7.70 2.81
CA LEU A 85 -11.44 -6.26 2.99
C LEU A 85 -11.28 -5.57 1.63
N ASP A 86 -12.31 -4.81 1.24
CA ASP A 86 -12.19 -3.86 0.13
C ASP A 86 -11.74 -2.51 0.65
N CYS A 87 -10.56 -2.07 0.21
CA CYS A 87 -10.11 -0.70 0.44
C CYS A 87 -10.08 0.05 -0.89
N PRO A 88 -11.07 0.90 -1.20
CA PRO A 88 -10.96 1.75 -2.39
C PRO A 88 -9.72 2.66 -2.28
N ARG A 89 -9.10 2.95 -3.42
CA ARG A 89 -8.02 3.93 -3.49
C ARG A 89 -8.62 5.31 -3.21
N VAL A 90 -7.97 6.11 -2.37
CA VAL A 90 -8.37 7.52 -2.22
C VAL A 90 -8.04 8.27 -3.49
N ARG A 91 -9.06 8.94 -4.01
CA ARG A 91 -8.94 9.85 -5.15
C ARG A 91 -8.80 11.26 -4.62
N TYR A 92 -8.07 12.09 -5.36
CA TYR A 92 -7.98 13.53 -5.14
C TYR A 92 -8.52 14.23 -6.39
N PRO A 93 -9.86 14.30 -6.58
CA PRO A 93 -10.46 14.78 -7.83
C PRO A 93 -9.93 16.16 -8.21
N ASN A 94 -9.98 17.12 -7.29
CA ASN A 94 -9.51 18.48 -7.55
C ASN A 94 -8.02 18.55 -7.96
N PHE A 95 -7.18 17.67 -7.41
CA PHE A 95 -5.77 17.61 -7.79
C PHE A 95 -5.61 16.99 -9.18
N ASN A 96 -6.33 15.90 -9.46
CA ASN A 96 -6.31 15.25 -10.76
C ASN A 96 -6.82 16.20 -11.85
N ASP A 97 -7.95 16.88 -11.62
CA ASP A 97 -8.55 17.84 -12.56
C ASP A 97 -7.58 19.00 -12.86
N ALA A 98 -6.90 19.52 -11.83
CA ALA A 98 -5.90 20.57 -12.01
C ALA A 98 -4.67 20.08 -12.81
N VAL A 99 -4.22 18.85 -12.58
CA VAL A 99 -3.12 18.25 -13.35
C VAL A 99 -3.52 18.03 -14.81
N GLU A 100 -4.73 17.52 -15.05
CA GLU A 100 -5.28 17.31 -16.40
C GLU A 100 -5.41 18.63 -17.16
N TYR A 101 -5.94 19.68 -16.53
CA TYR A 101 -6.03 21.01 -17.10
C TYR A 101 -4.67 21.55 -17.57
N ILE A 102 -3.64 21.50 -16.72
CA ILE A 102 -2.31 21.99 -17.05
C ILE A 102 -1.64 21.13 -18.14
N LEU A 103 -1.89 19.82 -18.18
CA LEU A 103 -1.39 18.94 -19.23
C LEU A 103 -2.02 19.25 -20.60
N GLU A 104 -3.29 19.67 -20.62
CA GLU A 104 -3.98 20.08 -21.85
C GLU A 104 -3.53 21.47 -22.31
N GLU A 105 -3.33 22.43 -21.40
CA GLU A 105 -2.84 23.77 -21.75
C GLU A 105 -1.41 23.79 -22.31
N ASN A 106 -0.55 22.85 -21.90
CA ASN A 106 0.85 22.78 -22.33
C ASN A 106 1.11 21.79 -23.49
N LYS A 107 0.05 21.28 -24.13
CA LYS A 107 0.13 20.50 -25.38
C LYS A 107 0.21 21.41 -26.59
#